data_AF-A0A1G6RLB9-F1
#
_entry.id   AF-A0A1G6RLB9-F1
#
_cell.length_a   1.000
_cell.length_b   1.000
_cell.length_c   1.000
_cell.angle_alpha   90.00
_cell.angle_beta   90.00
_cell.angle_gamma   90.00
#
_symmetry.space_group_name_H-M   'P 1'
#
loop_
_entity.id
_entity.type
_entity.pdbx_description
1 polymer ?
#
loop_
_entity_poly.entity_id
_entity_poly.type
_entity_poly.pdbx_seq_one_letter_code
_entity_poly.pdbx_strand_id
1 'polypeptide(L)'
;MAVPYNTLIKPVVARLAAEFRIAGGEPAEALLIAIGLQESGFATRDQIDAGPQVIGPATGFWQFERGGGVRGVLRHPASRAPARLLTMETGTAVEEDAVWRLFATPQGDELACAFARLLLFTDPVALPAPVPAAEEEAWLCYLRNWRPGKPRREHWGPFWRDACNRVAGSGAPAPVAGVAPSTDLAALADRVAQLEAAANAAPPTGPAPADRIPTGDDAFRVPFVLLDAFERAGELAEKVAAPLAGLAPAAVTIDFGPNARAADVTDFSRKVLEDIMRAAGLTQVVVSSTARGPADQARVMFNNLEARGVAKEKELYGPAGDQVIDTYDAAKRAGQDAAAIKRLMTEKIIEIGPTRVSRHASDPRVLNVFDVAPSSVARPAAFEAAVRSNQRVSRFFKPPEDPGYHLEIPQPPTV
;
A
#
# COMPACT_ATOMS: atom_id res chain seq x y z
N MET A 1 -15.30 9.89 28.41
CA MET A 1 -14.48 8.68 28.65
C MET A 1 -13.03 9.10 28.77
N ALA A 2 -12.23 8.38 29.55
CA ALA A 2 -10.85 8.76 29.82
C ALA A 2 -9.95 8.34 28.65
N VAL A 3 -9.33 9.31 27.98
CA VAL A 3 -8.27 9.07 27.00
C VAL A 3 -7.09 8.40 27.72
N PRO A 4 -6.59 7.22 27.29
CA PRO A 4 -5.50 6.50 27.95
C PRO A 4 -4.13 7.11 27.60
N TYR A 5 -3.98 8.43 27.78
CA TYR A 5 -2.79 9.16 27.32
C TYR A 5 -1.53 8.73 28.09
N ASN A 6 -1.53 8.84 29.42
CA ASN A 6 -0.36 8.51 30.24
C ASN A 6 -0.14 6.99 30.41
N THR A 7 -1.18 6.18 30.21
CA THR A 7 -1.15 4.73 30.47
C THR A 7 -0.92 3.90 29.22
N LEU A 8 -1.14 4.46 28.02
CA LEU A 8 -1.01 3.75 26.74
C LEU A 8 -0.21 4.56 25.72
N ILE A 9 -0.69 5.74 25.35
CA ILE A 9 -0.14 6.47 24.19
C ILE A 9 1.29 6.95 24.45
N LYS A 10 1.52 7.69 25.55
CA LYS A 10 2.84 8.25 25.89
C LYS A 10 3.90 7.15 26.09
N PRO A 11 3.64 6.06 26.84
CA PRO A 11 4.57 4.94 26.96
C PRO A 11 4.89 4.27 25.62
N VAL A 12 3.88 3.99 24.77
CA VAL A 12 4.11 3.35 23.46
C VAL A 12 4.93 4.25 22.54
N VAL A 13 4.65 5.55 22.48
CA VAL A 13 5.45 6.49 21.66
C VAL A 13 6.89 6.57 22.17
N ALA A 14 7.10 6.65 23.48
CA ALA A 14 8.44 6.66 24.07
C ALA A 14 9.20 5.36 23.77
N ARG A 15 8.52 4.21 23.88
CA ARG A 15 9.07 2.90 23.53
C ARG A 15 9.51 2.84 22.07
N LEU A 16 8.66 3.31 21.15
CA LEU A 16 8.97 3.33 19.72
C LEU A 16 10.19 4.19 19.39
N ALA A 17 10.35 5.32 20.09
CA ALA A 17 11.53 6.17 19.96
C ALA A 17 12.80 5.49 20.49
N ALA A 18 12.72 4.84 21.66
CA ALA A 18 13.85 4.20 22.30
C ALA A 18 14.33 2.94 21.56
N GLU A 19 13.41 2.07 21.14
CA GLU A 19 13.72 0.75 20.59
C GLU A 19 13.92 0.77 19.07
N PHE A 20 13.22 1.65 18.34
CA PHE A 20 13.18 1.60 16.87
C PHE A 20 13.60 2.92 16.20
N ARG A 21 14.03 3.93 16.97
CA ARG A 21 14.41 5.27 16.47
C ARG A 21 13.28 5.95 15.69
N ILE A 22 12.03 5.61 15.97
CA ILE A 22 10.87 6.28 15.39
C ILE A 22 10.62 7.54 16.20
N ALA A 23 10.82 8.71 15.59
CA ALA A 23 10.72 10.00 16.28
C ALA A 23 9.43 10.10 17.12
N GLY A 24 9.60 10.24 18.44
CA GLY A 24 8.47 10.39 19.37
C GLY A 24 8.06 11.84 19.56
N GLY A 25 7.42 12.12 20.70
CA GLY A 25 7.12 13.47 21.16
C GLY A 25 5.69 13.92 20.92
N GLU A 26 5.42 15.12 21.41
CA GLU A 26 4.08 15.72 21.48
C GLU A 26 3.32 15.75 20.14
N PRO A 27 3.94 16.03 18.97
CA PRO A 27 3.22 15.96 17.68
C PRO A 27 2.60 14.58 17.41
N ALA A 28 3.34 13.50 17.69
CA ALA A 28 2.88 12.14 17.46
C ALA A 28 1.80 11.74 18.48
N GLU A 29 2.01 12.10 19.74
CA GLU A 29 1.07 11.84 20.83
C GLU A 29 -0.28 12.56 20.59
N ALA A 30 -0.24 13.83 20.16
CA ALA A 30 -1.43 14.62 19.87
C ALA A 30 -2.26 14.01 18.73
N LEU A 31 -1.63 13.59 17.64
CA LEU A 31 -2.32 12.92 16.54
C LEU A 31 -2.94 11.59 16.98
N LEU A 32 -2.23 10.77 17.76
CA LEU A 32 -2.78 9.51 18.25
C LEU A 32 -4.01 9.71 19.14
N ILE A 33 -4.00 10.74 20.00
CA ILE A 33 -5.16 11.11 20.82
C ILE A 33 -6.32 11.56 19.92
N ALA A 34 -6.08 12.51 19.02
CA ALA A 34 -7.13 13.08 18.18
C ALA A 34 -7.77 12.03 17.27
N ILE A 35 -6.97 11.15 16.66
CA ILE A 35 -7.47 10.07 15.81
C ILE A 35 -8.23 9.02 16.62
N GLY A 36 -7.73 8.60 17.79
CA GLY A 36 -8.46 7.64 18.63
C GLY A 36 -9.81 8.20 19.13
N LEU A 37 -9.87 9.51 19.41
CA LEU A 37 -11.12 10.21 19.70
C LEU A 37 -12.07 10.25 18.49
N GLN A 38 -11.52 10.55 17.30
CA GLN A 38 -12.26 10.64 16.04
C GLN A 38 -12.85 9.29 15.61
N GLU A 39 -12.10 8.21 15.80
CA GLU A 39 -12.47 6.87 15.35
C GLU A 39 -13.44 6.18 16.31
N SER A 40 -13.05 6.05 17.58
CA SER A 40 -13.82 5.26 18.57
C SER A 40 -14.23 6.06 19.81
N GLY A 41 -13.73 7.28 19.98
CA GLY A 41 -13.85 8.00 21.25
C GLY A 41 -13.10 7.33 22.41
N PHE A 42 -12.17 6.40 22.12
CA PHE A 42 -11.60 5.43 23.08
C PHE A 42 -12.67 4.61 23.83
N ALA A 43 -13.81 4.34 23.18
CA ALA A 43 -14.94 3.64 23.78
C ALA A 43 -15.01 2.16 23.39
N THR A 44 -14.69 1.86 22.13
CA THR A 44 -14.89 0.55 21.51
C THR A 44 -13.62 0.07 20.81
N ARG A 45 -13.43 -1.24 20.76
CA ARG A 45 -12.33 -1.92 20.07
C ARG A 45 -12.79 -2.71 18.85
N ASP A 46 -14.09 -2.86 18.68
CA ASP A 46 -14.74 -3.42 17.51
C ASP A 46 -15.87 -2.47 17.09
N GLN A 47 -16.09 -2.39 15.78
CA GLN A 47 -17.28 -1.71 15.27
C GLN A 47 -18.50 -2.62 15.49
N ILE A 48 -19.48 -2.18 16.28
CA ILE A 48 -20.61 -2.99 16.80
C ILE A 48 -21.67 -3.34 15.73
N ASP A 49 -21.43 -3.05 14.44
CA ASP A 49 -22.45 -3.20 13.39
C ASP A 49 -22.72 -4.65 12.94
N ALA A 50 -21.96 -5.63 13.42
CA ALA A 50 -22.02 -7.00 12.90
C ALA A 50 -22.77 -8.02 13.80
N GLY A 51 -23.27 -7.60 14.97
CA GLY A 51 -24.02 -8.45 15.90
C GLY A 51 -23.14 -9.17 16.95
N PRO A 52 -23.74 -9.91 17.91
CA PRO A 52 -22.98 -10.60 18.96
C PRO A 52 -22.00 -11.60 18.35
N GLN A 53 -20.74 -11.54 18.77
CA GLN A 53 -19.63 -12.42 18.32
C GLN A 53 -19.10 -12.19 16.90
N VAL A 54 -19.52 -11.13 16.20
CA VAL A 54 -18.93 -10.77 14.90
C VAL A 54 -18.11 -9.49 15.05
N ILE A 55 -16.81 -9.60 14.80
CA ILE A 55 -15.90 -8.46 14.81
C ILE A 55 -16.21 -7.60 13.58
N GLY A 56 -16.59 -6.34 13.79
CA GLY A 56 -16.83 -5.37 12.71
C GLY A 56 -15.57 -5.08 11.89
N PRO A 57 -15.69 -4.42 10.71
CA PRO A 57 -14.61 -4.35 9.70
C PRO A 57 -13.31 -3.68 10.18
N ALA A 58 -13.38 -2.91 11.25
CA ALA A 58 -12.29 -2.14 11.83
C ALA A 58 -12.13 -2.44 13.33
N THR A 59 -10.89 -2.55 13.82
CA THR A 59 -10.57 -2.96 15.19
C THR A 59 -9.57 -2.05 15.91
N GLY A 60 -9.59 -2.10 17.24
CA GLY A 60 -8.83 -1.24 18.14
C GLY A 60 -9.41 0.17 18.27
N PHE A 61 -8.86 0.97 19.18
CA PHE A 61 -9.30 2.35 19.38
C PHE A 61 -9.12 3.25 18.14
N TRP A 62 -8.17 2.90 17.27
CA TRP A 62 -7.91 3.60 16.01
C TRP A 62 -8.61 2.97 14.79
N GLN A 63 -9.48 1.97 15.00
CA GLN A 63 -10.35 1.39 13.97
C GLN A 63 -9.59 1.00 12.68
N PHE A 64 -8.61 0.11 12.83
CA PHE A 64 -7.82 -0.40 11.72
C PHE A 64 -8.57 -1.47 10.92
N GLU A 65 -8.69 -1.28 9.61
CA GLU A 65 -9.17 -2.33 8.70
C GLU A 65 -8.07 -3.38 8.43
N ARG A 66 -8.46 -4.67 8.39
CA ARG A 66 -7.55 -5.81 8.13
C ARG A 66 -6.72 -5.62 6.85
N GLY A 67 -7.41 -5.38 5.73
CA GLY A 67 -6.78 -5.21 4.41
C GLY A 67 -6.23 -3.79 4.16
N GLY A 68 -6.54 -2.84 5.06
CA GLY A 68 -6.13 -1.46 4.99
C GLY A 68 -4.90 -1.22 5.86
N GLY A 69 -5.08 -0.51 6.98
CA GLY A 69 -3.97 -0.08 7.83
C GLY A 69 -3.13 -1.23 8.41
N VAL A 70 -3.72 -2.38 8.75
CA VAL A 70 -2.96 -3.52 9.33
C VAL A 70 -1.99 -4.05 8.29
N ARG A 71 -2.51 -4.38 7.11
CA ARG A 71 -1.72 -4.77 5.95
C ARG A 71 -0.68 -3.72 5.56
N GLY A 72 -1.07 -2.45 5.56
CA GLY A 72 -0.19 -1.33 5.24
C GLY A 72 1.02 -1.29 6.15
N VAL A 73 0.81 -1.30 7.46
CA VAL A 73 1.88 -1.24 8.46
C VAL A 73 2.78 -2.49 8.43
N LEU A 74 2.19 -3.69 8.27
CA LEU A 74 2.96 -4.93 8.19
C LEU A 74 3.82 -5.06 6.93
N ARG A 75 3.44 -4.41 5.83
CA ARG A 75 4.13 -4.55 4.53
C ARG A 75 4.99 -3.36 4.15
N HIS A 76 4.76 -2.18 4.75
CA HIS A 76 5.49 -0.97 4.36
C HIS A 76 6.97 -1.03 4.79
N PRO A 77 7.93 -0.68 3.91
CA PRO A 77 9.36 -0.82 4.20
C PRO A 77 9.82 -0.16 5.51
N ALA A 78 9.32 1.04 5.79
CA ALA A 78 9.71 1.81 6.97
C ALA A 78 9.09 1.30 8.29
N SER A 79 8.02 0.49 8.24
CA SER A 79 7.30 0.05 9.44
C SER A 79 7.26 -1.45 9.65
N ARG A 80 7.53 -2.27 8.62
CA ARG A 80 7.41 -3.73 8.69
C ARG A 80 8.28 -4.34 9.79
N ALA A 81 9.55 -3.94 9.92
CA ALA A 81 10.45 -4.55 10.91
C ALA A 81 9.96 -4.32 12.35
N PRO A 82 9.70 -3.08 12.80
CA PRO A 82 9.13 -2.84 14.12
C PRO A 82 7.74 -3.47 14.28
N ALA A 83 6.87 -3.38 13.26
CA ALA A 83 5.51 -3.96 13.34
C ALA A 83 5.54 -5.48 13.59
N ARG A 84 6.40 -6.21 12.86
CA ARG A 84 6.51 -7.66 12.98
C ARG A 84 7.13 -8.07 14.32
N LEU A 85 8.16 -7.36 14.78
CA LEU A 85 8.80 -7.63 16.07
C LEU A 85 7.82 -7.41 17.23
N LEU A 86 7.13 -6.27 17.26
CA LEU A 86 6.10 -5.98 18.25
C LEU A 86 4.95 -6.99 18.21
N THR A 87 4.59 -7.48 17.02
CA THR A 87 3.56 -8.51 16.88
C THR A 87 4.00 -9.83 17.51
N MET A 88 5.23 -10.28 17.25
CA MET A 88 5.78 -11.52 17.79
C MET A 88 5.88 -11.51 19.32
N GLU A 89 6.20 -10.36 19.93
CA GLU A 89 6.28 -10.21 21.39
C GLU A 89 4.93 -10.44 22.08
N THR A 90 3.81 -10.22 21.38
CA THR A 90 2.48 -10.55 21.92
C THR A 90 2.16 -12.04 21.84
N GLY A 91 3.03 -12.85 21.23
CA GLY A 91 2.77 -14.26 20.91
C GLY A 91 1.80 -14.46 19.75
N THR A 92 1.45 -13.39 19.03
CA THR A 92 0.49 -13.43 17.91
C THR A 92 1.22 -13.72 16.60
N ALA A 93 0.59 -14.50 15.73
CA ALA A 93 1.10 -14.74 14.39
C ALA A 93 1.17 -13.43 13.59
N VAL A 94 2.23 -13.26 12.79
CA VAL A 94 2.47 -12.06 11.99
C VAL A 94 1.66 -12.10 10.69
N GLU A 95 0.35 -12.21 10.86
CA GLU A 95 -0.64 -12.32 9.80
C GLU A 95 -1.69 -11.22 9.97
N GLU A 96 -2.13 -10.63 8.87
CA GLU A 96 -3.06 -9.49 8.87
C GLU A 96 -4.32 -9.77 9.70
N ASP A 97 -4.85 -10.99 9.58
CA ASP A 97 -6.06 -11.44 10.26
C ASP A 97 -5.84 -11.68 11.77
N ALA A 98 -4.67 -12.18 12.18
CA ALA A 98 -4.35 -12.44 13.58
C ALA A 98 -4.12 -11.14 14.35
N VAL A 99 -3.36 -10.20 13.76
CA VAL A 99 -3.14 -8.86 14.31
C VAL A 99 -4.44 -8.09 14.42
N TRP A 100 -5.25 -8.11 13.36
CA TRP A 100 -6.54 -7.44 13.34
C TRP A 100 -7.50 -7.96 14.42
N ARG A 101 -7.55 -9.28 14.66
CA ARG A 101 -8.34 -9.85 15.78
C ARG A 101 -7.77 -9.47 17.14
N LEU A 102 -6.45 -9.43 17.30
CA LEU A 102 -5.83 -9.01 18.55
C LEU A 102 -6.22 -7.57 18.92
N PHE A 103 -6.30 -6.65 17.95
CA PHE A 103 -6.72 -5.26 18.20
C PHE A 103 -8.15 -5.15 18.76
N ALA A 104 -9.00 -6.16 18.56
CA ALA A 104 -10.34 -6.18 19.13
C ALA A 104 -10.34 -6.48 20.65
N THR A 105 -9.19 -6.80 21.26
CA THR A 105 -9.07 -7.16 22.67
C THR A 105 -8.27 -6.11 23.46
N PRO A 106 -8.47 -5.99 24.79
CA PRO A 106 -7.64 -5.13 25.63
C PRO A 106 -6.14 -5.48 25.57
N GLN A 107 -5.80 -6.76 25.36
CA GLN A 107 -4.42 -7.21 25.23
C GLN A 107 -3.75 -6.67 23.96
N GLY A 108 -4.53 -6.28 22.94
CA GLY A 108 -4.03 -5.71 21.69
C GLY A 108 -3.84 -4.20 21.68
N ASP A 109 -4.21 -3.48 22.76
CA ASP A 109 -4.23 -2.00 22.76
C ASP A 109 -2.85 -1.39 22.51
N GLU A 110 -1.81 -1.94 23.13
CA GLU A 110 -0.43 -1.46 22.94
C GLU A 110 0.04 -1.68 21.50
N LEU A 111 -0.27 -2.84 20.92
CA LEU A 111 0.08 -3.15 19.53
C LEU A 111 -0.72 -2.27 18.55
N ALA A 112 -2.00 -2.03 18.81
CA ALA A 112 -2.85 -1.15 18.01
C ALA A 112 -2.35 0.30 18.05
N CYS A 113 -1.94 0.79 19.24
CA CYS A 113 -1.32 2.10 19.40
C CYS A 113 0.00 2.19 18.64
N ALA A 114 0.83 1.14 18.70
CA ALA A 114 2.09 1.10 17.98
C ALA A 114 1.87 1.10 16.46
N PHE A 115 0.88 0.36 15.96
CA PHE A 115 0.50 0.35 14.55
C PHE A 115 -0.03 1.70 14.09
N ALA A 116 -0.83 2.38 14.91
CA ALA A 116 -1.27 3.75 14.63
C ALA A 116 -0.07 4.70 14.50
N ARG A 117 0.91 4.62 15.41
CA ARG A 117 2.12 5.44 15.33
C ARG A 117 2.96 5.09 14.11
N LEU A 118 3.11 3.80 13.81
CA LEU A 118 3.85 3.32 12.65
C LEU A 118 3.21 3.79 11.36
N LEU A 119 1.88 3.77 11.25
CA LEU A 119 1.18 4.32 10.08
C LEU A 119 1.51 5.80 9.88
N LEU A 120 1.43 6.62 10.93
CA LEU A 120 1.85 8.03 10.88
C LEU A 120 3.33 8.21 10.56
N PHE A 121 4.20 7.25 10.90
CA PHE A 121 5.63 7.28 10.58
C PHE A 121 5.90 7.02 9.08
N THR A 122 5.01 6.29 8.41
CA THR A 122 5.13 6.03 6.97
C THR A 122 4.73 7.24 6.11
N ASP A 123 4.11 8.25 6.71
CA ASP A 123 3.76 9.49 6.02
C ASP A 123 5.04 10.32 5.76
N PRO A 124 5.34 10.70 4.50
CA PRO A 124 6.49 11.53 4.21
C PRO A 124 6.32 12.99 4.66
N VAL A 125 5.08 13.42 4.97
CA VAL A 125 4.81 14.78 5.46
C VAL A 125 5.12 14.86 6.95
N ALA A 126 5.84 15.90 7.35
CA ALA A 126 6.14 16.16 8.75
C ALA A 126 4.86 16.25 9.60
N LEU A 127 4.94 15.75 10.84
CA LEU A 127 3.81 15.83 11.76
C LEU A 127 3.49 17.30 12.10
N PRO A 128 2.20 17.67 12.18
CA PRO A 128 1.77 19.00 12.55
C PRO A 128 2.22 19.36 13.97
N ALA A 129 2.51 20.64 14.20
CA ALA A 129 2.78 21.13 15.55
C ALA A 129 1.55 20.89 16.45
N PRO A 130 1.70 20.49 17.71
CA PRO A 130 0.59 20.14 18.61
C PRO A 130 -0.08 21.39 19.19
N VAL A 131 -0.53 22.30 18.32
CA VAL A 131 -1.19 23.56 18.67
C VAL A 131 -2.54 23.69 17.96
N PRO A 132 -3.52 24.41 18.53
CA PRO A 132 -4.82 24.59 17.91
C PRO A 132 -4.77 25.19 16.49
N ALA A 133 -3.77 26.05 16.21
CA ALA A 133 -3.60 26.67 14.90
C ALA A 133 -3.26 25.67 13.78
N ALA A 134 -2.74 24.48 14.13
CA ALA A 134 -2.37 23.44 13.16
C ALA A 134 -3.49 22.39 12.91
N GLU A 135 -4.74 22.73 13.25
CA GLU A 135 -5.89 21.82 13.15
C GLU A 135 -6.08 21.27 11.73
N GLU A 136 -5.89 22.11 10.71
CA GLU A 136 -6.12 21.73 9.32
C GLU A 136 -5.03 20.81 8.80
N GLU A 137 -3.76 21.04 9.15
CA GLU A 137 -2.66 20.13 8.82
C GLU A 137 -2.85 18.76 9.51
N ALA A 138 -3.31 18.76 10.77
CA ALA A 138 -3.63 17.55 11.49
C ALA A 138 -4.81 16.78 10.85
N TRP A 139 -5.83 17.51 10.40
CA TRP A 139 -6.96 16.92 9.67
C TRP A 139 -6.52 16.28 8.35
N LEU A 140 -5.69 16.97 7.57
CA LEU A 140 -5.15 16.46 6.31
C LEU A 140 -4.24 15.25 6.52
N CYS A 141 -3.46 15.23 7.61
CA CYS A 141 -2.68 14.07 8.02
C CYS A 141 -3.58 12.87 8.32
N TYR A 142 -4.64 13.06 9.10
CA TYR A 142 -5.63 12.03 9.37
C TYR A 142 -6.28 11.48 8.08
N LEU A 143 -6.79 12.35 7.20
CA LEU A 143 -7.43 11.93 5.94
C LEU A 143 -6.50 11.13 5.03
N ARG A 144 -5.23 11.55 4.92
CA ARG A 144 -4.24 10.88 4.04
C ARG A 144 -3.89 9.48 4.52
N ASN A 145 -3.78 9.30 5.84
CA ASN A 145 -3.33 8.05 6.44
C ASN A 145 -4.47 7.07 6.72
N TRP A 146 -5.58 7.55 7.29
CA TRP A 146 -6.73 6.69 7.66
C TRP A 146 -7.72 6.50 6.51
N ARG A 147 -7.80 7.44 5.56
CA ARG A 147 -8.70 7.38 4.38
C ARG A 147 -10.14 6.95 4.71
N PRO A 148 -10.78 7.56 5.73
CA PRO A 148 -12.11 7.16 6.18
C PRO A 148 -13.14 7.39 5.07
N GLY A 149 -14.11 6.48 4.92
CA GLY A 149 -15.16 6.62 3.91
C GLY A 149 -16.12 7.80 4.16
N LYS A 150 -16.40 8.11 5.43
CA LYS A 150 -17.26 9.24 5.86
C LYS A 150 -16.65 9.96 7.06
N PRO A 151 -15.61 10.79 6.85
CA PRO A 151 -14.97 11.53 7.93
C PRO A 151 -15.94 12.53 8.59
N ARG A 152 -16.05 12.50 9.92
CA ARG A 152 -16.87 13.43 10.72
C ARG A 152 -16.07 14.69 11.06
N ARG A 153 -15.92 15.62 10.12
CA ARG A 153 -15.11 16.86 10.27
C ARG A 153 -15.56 17.73 11.44
N GLU A 154 -16.87 17.75 11.68
CA GLU A 154 -17.53 18.53 12.72
C GLU A 154 -17.06 18.18 14.15
N HIS A 155 -16.56 16.95 14.36
CA HIS A 155 -16.05 16.50 15.65
C HIS A 155 -14.55 16.73 15.84
N TRP A 156 -13.81 16.96 14.74
CA TRP A 156 -12.34 17.00 14.76
C TRP A 156 -11.77 18.14 15.60
N GLY A 157 -12.26 19.38 15.42
CA GLY A 157 -11.69 20.55 16.08
C GLY A 157 -11.71 20.48 17.62
N PRO A 158 -12.80 20.05 18.27
CA PRO A 158 -12.80 19.72 19.70
C PRO A 158 -11.78 18.64 20.10
N PHE A 159 -11.64 17.56 19.32
CA PHE A 159 -10.70 16.47 19.63
C PHE A 159 -9.24 16.90 19.48
N TRP A 160 -8.92 17.67 18.45
CA TRP A 160 -7.58 18.21 18.25
C TRP A 160 -7.19 19.15 19.41
N ARG A 161 -8.09 20.04 19.82
CA ARG A 161 -7.84 20.92 20.98
C ARG A 161 -7.61 20.15 22.28
N ASP A 162 -8.41 19.11 22.54
CA ASP A 162 -8.21 18.25 23.71
C ASP A 162 -6.83 17.57 23.67
N ALA A 163 -6.44 17.05 22.49
CA ALA A 163 -5.12 16.45 22.28
C ALA A 163 -3.97 17.43 22.55
N CYS A 164 -4.02 18.65 21.99
CA CYS A 164 -3.01 19.69 22.23
C CYS A 164 -2.88 20.04 23.73
N ASN A 165 -4.01 20.19 24.42
CA ASN A 165 -4.01 20.53 25.85
C ASN A 165 -3.38 19.41 26.70
N ARG A 166 -3.64 18.14 26.37
CA ARG A 166 -3.09 16.99 27.10
C ARG A 166 -1.59 16.89 26.97
N VAL A 167 -1.05 17.07 25.75
CA VAL A 167 0.40 16.96 25.54
C VAL A 167 1.14 18.15 26.16
N ALA A 168 0.59 19.38 26.02
CA ALA A 168 1.17 20.59 26.61
C ALA A 168 1.18 20.56 28.16
N GLY A 169 0.17 19.95 28.78
CA GLY A 169 0.08 19.80 30.24
C GLY A 169 0.96 18.69 30.83
N SER A 170 1.67 17.93 29.99
CA SER A 170 2.31 16.67 30.41
C SER A 170 3.74 16.79 30.93
N GLY A 171 4.39 17.95 30.76
CA GLY A 171 5.79 18.19 31.13
C GLY A 171 6.79 17.30 30.37
N ALA A 172 7.94 17.87 30.01
CA ALA A 172 9.01 17.12 29.34
C ALA A 172 9.42 15.89 30.18
N PRO A 173 9.58 14.69 29.57
CA PRO A 173 10.04 13.52 30.32
C PRO A 173 11.47 13.71 30.83
N ALA A 174 11.71 13.31 32.09
CA ALA A 174 13.04 13.05 32.60
C ALA A 174 13.69 11.91 31.78
N PRO A 175 15.01 11.95 31.53
CA PRO A 175 15.69 10.92 30.76
C PRO A 175 15.55 9.58 31.47
N VAL A 176 14.95 8.60 30.79
CA VAL A 176 14.83 7.23 31.30
C VAL A 176 16.24 6.64 31.34
N ALA A 177 16.76 6.40 32.55
CA ALA A 177 18.06 5.80 32.75
C ALA A 177 18.02 4.31 32.38
N GLY A 178 18.96 3.88 31.54
CA GLY A 178 19.42 2.50 31.48
C GLY A 178 18.72 1.57 30.50
N VAL A 179 18.84 1.84 29.19
CA VAL A 179 18.87 0.77 28.17
C VAL A 179 20.05 1.08 27.25
N ALA A 180 20.95 0.13 27.09
CA ALA A 180 22.14 0.28 26.24
C ALA A 180 21.75 0.65 24.80
N PRO A 181 22.52 1.51 24.11
CA PRO A 181 22.18 1.93 22.77
C PRO A 181 22.46 0.82 21.76
N SER A 182 21.70 0.89 20.67
CA SER A 182 21.93 0.31 19.34
C SER A 182 21.21 -1.00 19.04
N THR A 183 20.28 -0.90 18.09
CA THR A 183 20.18 -1.86 17.00
C THR A 183 19.85 -1.07 15.74
N ASP A 184 20.69 -1.20 14.71
CA ASP A 184 20.44 -0.59 13.40
C ASP A 184 19.16 -1.18 12.77
N LEU A 185 18.48 -0.48 11.86
CA LEU A 185 17.28 -1.02 11.17
C LEU A 185 17.61 -2.34 10.45
N ALA A 186 18.84 -2.47 9.93
CA ALA A 186 19.40 -3.71 9.40
C ALA A 186 19.57 -4.79 10.49
N ALA A 187 20.12 -4.45 11.65
CA ALA A 187 20.30 -5.40 12.75
C ALA A 187 18.96 -5.81 13.42
N LEU A 188 17.91 -4.98 13.31
CA LEU A 188 16.53 -5.34 13.67
C LEU A 188 15.94 -6.35 12.68
N ALA A 189 16.23 -6.22 11.39
CA ALA A 189 15.84 -7.21 10.38
C ALA A 189 16.51 -8.57 10.64
N ASP A 190 17.79 -8.58 11.03
CA ASP A 190 18.51 -9.79 11.43
C ASP A 190 17.91 -10.45 12.68
N ARG A 191 17.53 -9.64 13.68
CA ARG A 191 16.85 -10.11 14.90
C ARG A 191 15.50 -10.76 14.57
N VAL A 192 14.72 -10.17 13.65
CA VAL A 192 13.46 -10.74 13.16
C VAL A 192 13.71 -12.07 12.45
N ALA A 193 14.69 -12.13 11.55
CA ALA A 193 15.04 -13.36 10.83
C ALA A 193 15.47 -14.50 11.80
N GLN A 194 16.21 -14.17 12.87
CA GLN A 194 16.61 -15.13 13.89
C GLN A 194 15.43 -15.66 14.71
N LEU A 195 14.47 -14.78 15.08
CA LEU A 195 13.26 -15.19 15.80
C LEU A 195 12.34 -16.05 14.91
N GLU A 196 12.23 -15.74 13.63
CA GLU A 196 11.49 -16.55 12.66
C GLU A 196 12.11 -17.92 12.46
N ALA A 197 13.45 -18.00 12.39
CA ALA A 197 14.17 -19.27 12.31
C ALA A 197 13.96 -20.11 13.58
N ALA A 198 13.97 -19.48 14.77
CA ALA A 198 13.73 -20.15 16.04
C ALA A 198 12.28 -20.66 16.17
N ALA A 199 11.29 -19.89 15.73
CA ALA A 199 9.88 -20.30 15.71
C ALA A 199 9.63 -21.49 14.78
N ASN A 200 10.35 -21.58 13.65
CA ASN A 200 10.27 -22.69 12.71
C ASN A 200 11.10 -23.92 13.12
N ALA A 201 11.94 -23.82 14.15
CA ALA A 201 12.79 -24.91 14.65
C ALA A 201 12.18 -25.67 15.84
N ALA A 202 11.03 -25.24 16.37
CA ALA A 202 10.35 -25.93 17.46
C ALA A 202 9.72 -27.26 16.97
N PRO A 203 9.98 -28.41 17.63
CA PRO A 203 9.45 -29.69 17.19
C PRO A 203 7.91 -29.74 17.36
N PRO A 204 7.17 -30.37 16.42
CA PRO A 204 5.72 -30.46 16.50
C PRO A 204 5.30 -31.37 17.67
N THR A 205 4.63 -30.81 18.67
CA THR A 205 3.96 -31.58 19.73
C THR A 205 2.55 -31.94 19.27
N GLY A 206 2.39 -33.12 18.66
CA GLY A 206 1.07 -33.70 18.34
C GLY A 206 1.19 -34.94 17.44
N PRO A 207 0.30 -35.95 17.59
CA PRO A 207 0.38 -37.18 16.80
C PRO A 207 -0.01 -36.93 15.34
N ALA A 208 0.74 -37.55 14.42
CA ALA A 208 0.57 -37.41 12.98
C ALA A 208 -0.78 -37.99 12.49
N PRO A 209 -1.54 -37.28 11.64
CA PRO A 209 -2.74 -37.83 11.02
C PRO A 209 -2.39 -38.72 9.81
N ALA A 210 -3.17 -39.79 9.66
CA ALA A 210 -3.02 -40.84 8.67
C ALA A 210 -3.38 -40.40 7.23
N ASP A 211 -2.76 -41.10 6.28
CA ASP A 211 -2.83 -40.93 4.83
C ASP A 211 -4.24 -40.68 4.28
N ARG A 212 -4.40 -39.54 3.58
CA ARG A 212 -5.45 -39.32 2.58
C ARG A 212 -4.80 -38.90 1.26
N ILE A 213 -5.19 -39.61 0.20
CA ILE A 213 -4.82 -39.35 -1.19
C ILE A 213 -5.41 -37.99 -1.61
N PRO A 214 -4.63 -37.04 -2.17
CA PRO A 214 -5.15 -35.76 -2.59
C PRO A 214 -5.90 -35.89 -3.92
N THR A 215 -7.18 -35.55 -3.92
CA THR A 215 -7.91 -35.17 -5.14
C THR A 215 -7.77 -33.66 -5.33
N GLY A 216 -7.52 -33.26 -6.58
CA GLY A 216 -6.95 -31.96 -6.95
C GLY A 216 -7.64 -30.73 -6.37
N ASP A 217 -6.86 -29.92 -5.66
CA ASP A 217 -6.86 -28.44 -5.70
C ASP A 217 -5.65 -27.86 -4.93
N ASP A 218 -4.44 -28.39 -5.21
CA ASP A 218 -3.23 -28.12 -4.39
C ASP A 218 -2.02 -27.72 -5.24
N ALA A 219 -2.23 -26.89 -6.26
CA ALA A 219 -1.14 -26.21 -6.95
C ALA A 219 -1.00 -24.79 -6.38
N PHE A 220 0.23 -24.42 -6.00
CA PHE A 220 0.69 -23.12 -5.48
C PHE A 220 0.90 -23.02 -3.97
N ARG A 221 1.91 -23.76 -3.50
CA ARG A 221 2.71 -23.34 -2.34
C ARG A 221 4.20 -23.39 -2.72
N VAL A 222 4.79 -22.23 -2.98
CA VAL A 222 6.25 -22.04 -2.97
C VAL A 222 6.54 -20.82 -2.08
N PRO A 223 7.38 -20.93 -1.04
CA PRO A 223 7.70 -19.83 -0.12
C PRO A 223 8.70 -18.87 -0.78
N PHE A 224 8.59 -17.55 -0.53
CA PHE A 224 9.53 -16.60 -1.13
C PHE A 224 10.04 -15.52 -0.17
N VAL A 225 11.36 -15.51 -0.04
CA VAL A 225 12.26 -14.51 0.54
C VAL A 225 12.42 -13.36 -0.47
N LEU A 226 11.71 -12.23 -0.32
CA LEU A 226 11.74 -11.15 -1.33
C LEU A 226 12.01 -9.77 -0.71
N LEU A 227 13.02 -9.69 0.14
CA LEU A 227 13.47 -8.44 0.78
C LEU A 227 14.98 -8.27 0.86
N ASP A 228 15.72 -9.37 0.71
CA ASP A 228 17.18 -9.36 0.58
C ASP A 228 17.65 -8.89 -0.81
N ALA A 229 16.74 -8.80 -1.79
CA ALA A 229 17.11 -8.49 -3.18
C ALA A 229 16.97 -7.02 -3.57
N PHE A 230 16.40 -6.15 -2.70
CA PHE A 230 16.40 -4.70 -2.93
C PHE A 230 17.66 -4.03 -2.39
N GLU A 231 18.16 -4.44 -1.23
CA GLU A 231 19.47 -4.00 -0.73
C GLU A 231 20.62 -4.64 -1.54
N ARG A 232 20.45 -5.89 -2.00
CA ARG A 232 21.39 -6.47 -2.97
C ARG A 232 21.25 -5.92 -4.39
N ALA A 233 20.15 -5.30 -4.82
CA ALA A 233 20.11 -4.67 -6.15
C ALA A 233 20.92 -3.36 -6.21
N GLY A 234 21.00 -2.64 -5.09
CA GLY A 234 21.90 -1.49 -4.95
C GLY A 234 23.37 -1.92 -4.87
N GLU A 235 23.67 -2.94 -4.06
CA GLU A 235 25.05 -3.45 -3.92
C GLU A 235 25.52 -4.32 -5.11
N LEU A 236 24.64 -5.01 -5.84
CA LEU A 236 24.98 -5.68 -7.11
C LEU A 236 25.02 -4.72 -8.30
N ALA A 237 24.32 -3.58 -8.29
CA ALA A 237 24.50 -2.59 -9.34
C ALA A 237 25.92 -1.98 -9.30
N GLU A 238 26.54 -1.88 -8.11
CA GLU A 238 27.96 -1.54 -7.95
C GLU A 238 28.91 -2.75 -8.07
N LYS A 239 28.51 -3.98 -7.67
CA LYS A 239 29.37 -5.19 -7.74
C LYS A 239 29.28 -6.02 -9.03
N VAL A 240 28.31 -5.76 -9.92
CA VAL A 240 28.19 -6.42 -11.24
C VAL A 240 28.82 -5.55 -12.35
N ALA A 241 29.26 -4.33 -12.02
CA ALA A 241 30.17 -3.56 -12.84
C ALA A 241 31.61 -4.11 -12.75
N ALA A 242 31.79 -5.25 -13.44
CA ALA A 242 33.01 -5.85 -13.99
C ALA A 242 33.67 -7.04 -13.23
N PRO A 243 34.17 -8.08 -13.95
CA PRO A 243 34.20 -8.25 -15.41
C PRO A 243 33.47 -9.51 -15.90
N LEU A 244 32.39 -9.33 -16.66
CA LEU A 244 32.20 -10.13 -17.89
C LEU A 244 32.68 -9.25 -19.03
N ALA A 245 33.99 -9.31 -19.27
CA ALA A 245 34.57 -8.77 -20.47
C ALA A 245 34.01 -9.54 -21.68
N GLY A 246 33.42 -8.80 -22.62
CA GLY A 246 33.23 -9.28 -23.99
C GLY A 246 31.78 -9.52 -24.40
N LEU A 247 31.02 -8.43 -24.56
CA LEU A 247 30.11 -8.12 -25.69
C LEU A 247 29.18 -7.01 -25.18
N ALA A 248 29.16 -5.86 -25.87
CA ALA A 248 28.26 -4.76 -25.53
C ALA A 248 26.82 -5.29 -25.44
N PRO A 249 26.04 -4.95 -24.40
CA PRO A 249 24.65 -5.40 -24.31
C PRO A 249 23.91 -4.96 -25.57
N ALA A 250 23.21 -5.89 -26.21
CA ALA A 250 22.43 -5.61 -27.41
C ALA A 250 21.51 -4.41 -27.16
N ALA A 251 21.51 -3.45 -28.08
CA ALA A 251 20.62 -2.30 -28.00
C ALA A 251 19.17 -2.79 -27.98
N VAL A 252 18.41 -2.33 -26.99
CA VAL A 252 16.98 -2.61 -26.87
C VAL A 252 16.20 -1.37 -27.34
N THR A 253 15.05 -1.59 -27.98
CA THR A 253 14.20 -0.53 -28.53
C THR A 253 12.81 -0.61 -27.92
N ILE A 254 12.35 0.50 -27.33
CA ILE A 254 10.99 0.65 -26.82
C ILE A 254 10.23 1.59 -27.75
N ASP A 255 9.31 1.03 -28.53
CA ASP A 255 8.44 1.79 -29.42
C ASP A 255 7.13 2.15 -28.73
N PHE A 256 6.43 3.14 -29.27
CA PHE A 256 5.16 3.63 -28.73
C PHE A 256 4.07 3.52 -29.77
N GLY A 257 2.95 2.90 -29.39
CA GLY A 257 1.75 2.85 -30.22
C GLY A 257 1.14 4.24 -30.44
N PRO A 258 0.18 4.37 -31.38
CA PRO A 258 -0.35 5.67 -31.80
C PRO A 258 -1.05 6.47 -30.70
N ASN A 259 -1.47 5.81 -29.62
CA ASN A 259 -2.13 6.44 -28.46
C ASN A 259 -1.25 6.47 -27.20
N ALA A 260 0.00 5.99 -27.29
CA ALA A 260 0.95 5.98 -26.19
C ALA A 260 1.93 7.14 -26.36
N ARG A 261 2.25 7.84 -25.26
CA ARG A 261 3.19 8.97 -25.31
C ARG A 261 4.47 8.61 -24.61
N ALA A 262 5.59 8.76 -25.31
CA ALA A 262 6.90 8.54 -24.74
C ALA A 262 7.13 9.37 -23.47
N ALA A 263 6.74 10.64 -23.46
CA ALA A 263 6.90 11.52 -22.29
C ALA A 263 6.17 11.04 -21.02
N ASP A 264 5.15 10.18 -21.16
CA ASP A 264 4.36 9.66 -20.04
C ASP A 264 4.98 8.39 -19.42
N VAL A 265 6.10 7.88 -19.97
CA VAL A 265 6.90 6.81 -19.37
C VAL A 265 8.21 7.42 -18.89
N THR A 266 8.37 7.46 -17.57
CA THR A 266 9.54 8.07 -16.91
C THR A 266 10.83 7.34 -17.27
N ASP A 267 11.96 8.03 -17.16
CA ASP A 267 13.28 7.43 -17.39
C ASP A 267 13.55 6.23 -16.48
N PHE A 268 13.08 6.28 -15.24
CA PHE A 268 13.16 5.16 -14.32
C PHE A 268 12.39 3.95 -14.85
N SER A 269 11.13 4.13 -15.23
CA SER A 269 10.30 3.05 -15.79
C SER A 269 10.83 2.50 -17.10
N ARG A 270 11.40 3.36 -17.96
CA ARG A 270 12.10 2.95 -19.18
C ARG A 270 13.25 2.02 -18.85
N LYS A 271 14.11 2.41 -17.90
CA LYS A 271 15.23 1.58 -17.47
C LYS A 271 14.78 0.25 -16.88
N VAL A 272 13.70 0.24 -16.10
CA VAL A 272 13.09 -1.01 -15.61
C VAL A 272 12.65 -1.91 -16.76
N LEU A 273 11.96 -1.35 -17.76
CA LEU A 273 11.50 -2.11 -18.92
C LEU A 273 12.67 -2.62 -19.77
N GLU A 274 13.70 -1.82 -19.99
CA GLU A 274 14.91 -2.25 -20.70
C GLU A 274 15.62 -3.41 -19.99
N ASP A 275 15.73 -3.37 -18.67
CA ASP A 275 16.34 -4.47 -17.89
C ASP A 275 15.50 -5.75 -18.00
N ILE A 276 14.17 -5.62 -17.97
CA ILE A 276 13.23 -6.74 -18.18
C ILE A 276 13.41 -7.31 -19.59
N MET A 277 13.51 -6.45 -20.62
CA MET A 277 13.73 -6.89 -22.00
C MET A 277 15.05 -7.64 -22.14
N ARG A 278 16.15 -7.11 -21.58
CA ARG A 278 17.46 -7.76 -21.60
C ARG A 278 17.42 -9.13 -20.90
N ALA A 279 16.80 -9.21 -19.73
CA ALA A 279 16.63 -10.46 -18.99
C ALA A 279 15.77 -11.49 -19.76
N ALA A 280 14.76 -11.03 -20.50
CA ALA A 280 13.92 -11.86 -21.34
C ALA A 280 14.53 -12.19 -22.72
N GLY A 281 15.70 -11.64 -23.05
CA GLY A 281 16.33 -11.79 -24.36
C GLY A 281 15.53 -11.12 -25.49
N LEU A 282 14.84 -10.03 -25.19
CA LEU A 282 14.07 -9.22 -26.14
C LEU A 282 14.90 -8.01 -26.59
N THR A 283 14.82 -7.72 -27.89
CA THR A 283 15.43 -6.52 -28.47
C THR A 283 14.42 -5.40 -28.71
N GLN A 284 13.13 -5.72 -28.77
CA GLN A 284 12.08 -4.75 -29.08
C GLN A 284 10.77 -5.09 -28.37
N VAL A 285 10.06 -4.05 -27.91
CA VAL A 285 8.67 -4.11 -27.43
C VAL A 285 7.94 -2.82 -27.82
N VAL A 286 6.61 -2.87 -27.86
CA VAL A 286 5.75 -1.70 -28.11
C VAL A 286 4.93 -1.40 -26.87
N VAL A 287 5.07 -0.20 -26.30
CA VAL A 287 4.16 0.33 -25.28
C VAL A 287 2.88 0.80 -25.98
N SER A 288 1.76 0.14 -25.71
CA SER A 288 0.46 0.41 -26.34
C SER A 288 -0.37 1.46 -25.62
N SER A 289 -0.12 1.68 -24.33
CA SER A 289 -0.88 2.63 -23.51
C SER A 289 0.00 3.18 -22.38
N THR A 290 -0.24 4.43 -21.97
CA THR A 290 0.54 5.16 -20.95
C THR A 290 -0.38 5.83 -19.93
N ALA A 291 0.17 6.71 -19.07
CA ALA A 291 -0.62 7.49 -18.14
C ALA A 291 -1.69 8.34 -18.88
N ARG A 292 -2.84 8.53 -18.25
CA ARG A 292 -4.02 9.17 -18.84
C ARG A 292 -4.64 10.18 -17.89
N GLY A 293 -4.97 11.36 -18.41
CA GLY A 293 -5.90 12.26 -17.73
C GLY A 293 -7.33 11.72 -17.73
N PRO A 294 -8.23 12.30 -16.91
CA PRO A 294 -9.63 11.85 -16.83
C PRO A 294 -10.36 11.85 -18.18
N ALA A 295 -10.14 12.88 -19.01
CA ALA A 295 -10.77 12.98 -20.32
C ALA A 295 -10.26 11.91 -21.31
N ASP A 296 -8.96 11.59 -21.26
CA ASP A 296 -8.37 10.52 -22.06
C ASP A 296 -8.86 9.14 -21.58
N GLN A 297 -9.02 8.96 -20.26
CA GLN A 297 -9.62 7.75 -19.70
C GLN A 297 -11.07 7.58 -20.17
N ALA A 298 -11.88 8.65 -20.14
CA ALA A 298 -13.26 8.63 -20.62
C ALA A 298 -13.35 8.27 -22.11
N ARG A 299 -12.48 8.84 -22.94
CA ARG A 299 -12.40 8.53 -24.37
C ARG A 299 -12.10 7.05 -24.62
N VAL A 300 -11.17 6.46 -23.86
CA VAL A 300 -10.83 5.02 -24.01
C VAL A 300 -12.00 4.15 -23.57
N MET A 301 -12.61 4.44 -22.41
CA MET A 301 -13.79 3.71 -21.94
C MET A 301 -14.94 3.78 -22.95
N PHE A 302 -15.22 4.97 -23.50
CA PHE A 302 -16.21 5.16 -24.54
C PHE A 302 -15.92 4.29 -25.77
N ASN A 303 -14.70 4.35 -26.30
CA ASN A 303 -14.32 3.58 -27.49
C ASN A 303 -14.43 2.06 -27.26
N ASN A 304 -14.05 1.57 -26.08
CA ASN A 304 -14.19 0.16 -25.75
C ASN A 304 -15.66 -0.25 -25.62
N LEU A 305 -16.49 0.60 -25.00
CA LEU A 305 -17.93 0.36 -24.88
C LEU A 305 -18.63 0.30 -26.24
N GLU A 306 -18.26 1.16 -27.20
CA GLU A 306 -18.76 1.08 -28.58
C GLU A 306 -18.27 -0.20 -29.29
N ALA A 307 -17.04 -0.66 -29.01
CA ALA A 307 -16.46 -1.80 -29.70
C ALA A 307 -16.89 -3.18 -29.13
N ARG A 308 -17.09 -3.26 -27.80
CA ARG A 308 -17.26 -4.53 -27.06
C ARG A 308 -18.58 -4.64 -26.32
N GLY A 309 -19.27 -3.51 -26.10
CA GLY A 309 -20.53 -3.43 -25.40
C GLY A 309 -20.41 -3.36 -23.88
N VAL A 310 -21.49 -2.90 -23.24
CA VAL A 310 -21.59 -2.63 -21.79
C VAL A 310 -21.30 -3.87 -20.95
N ALA A 311 -21.91 -5.01 -21.28
CA ALA A 311 -21.76 -6.23 -20.49
C ALA A 311 -20.30 -6.67 -20.36
N LYS A 312 -19.54 -6.60 -21.46
CA LYS A 312 -18.14 -7.04 -21.48
C LYS A 312 -17.22 -6.11 -20.69
N GLU A 313 -17.45 -4.81 -20.78
CA GLU A 313 -16.61 -3.83 -20.07
C GLU A 313 -16.87 -3.84 -18.55
N LYS A 314 -18.09 -4.17 -18.09
CA LYS A 314 -18.38 -4.33 -16.67
C LYS A 314 -17.66 -5.51 -16.02
N GLU A 315 -17.32 -6.55 -16.79
CA GLU A 315 -16.48 -7.65 -16.30
C GLU A 315 -15.04 -7.19 -15.97
N LEU A 316 -14.59 -6.07 -16.56
CA LEU A 316 -13.19 -5.62 -16.46
C LEU A 316 -12.98 -4.47 -15.46
N TYR A 317 -13.91 -3.51 -15.41
CA TYR A 317 -13.69 -2.24 -14.71
C TYR A 317 -14.02 -2.24 -13.21
N GLY A 318 -14.88 -3.15 -12.77
CA GLY A 318 -15.34 -3.23 -11.38
C GLY A 318 -16.15 -2.02 -10.91
N PRO A 319 -16.53 -1.95 -9.62
CA PRO A 319 -17.62 -1.07 -9.15
C PRO A 319 -17.44 0.43 -9.40
N ALA A 320 -16.19 0.91 -9.46
CA ALA A 320 -15.90 2.32 -9.74
C ALA A 320 -16.04 2.64 -11.23
N GLY A 321 -15.48 1.81 -12.12
CA GLY A 321 -15.65 2.03 -13.55
C GLY A 321 -17.07 1.66 -14.04
N ASP A 322 -17.75 0.73 -13.38
CA ASP A 322 -19.16 0.39 -13.66
C ASP A 322 -20.08 1.60 -13.56
N GLN A 323 -19.85 2.52 -12.62
CA GLN A 323 -20.62 3.76 -12.50
C GLN A 323 -20.39 4.72 -13.69
N VAL A 324 -19.19 4.71 -14.27
CA VAL A 324 -18.89 5.46 -15.50
C VAL A 324 -19.55 4.79 -16.70
N ILE A 325 -19.59 3.46 -16.72
CA ILE A 325 -20.30 2.68 -17.74
C ILE A 325 -21.81 2.91 -17.66
N ASP A 326 -22.38 3.00 -16.45
CA ASP A 326 -23.80 3.33 -16.25
C ASP A 326 -24.11 4.75 -16.73
N THR A 327 -23.18 5.69 -16.54
CA THR A 327 -23.29 7.05 -17.08
C THR A 327 -23.32 7.04 -18.61
N TYR A 328 -22.45 6.23 -19.24
CA TYR A 328 -22.47 6.02 -20.69
C TYR A 328 -23.82 5.46 -21.17
N ASP A 329 -24.31 4.40 -20.53
CA ASP A 329 -25.54 3.70 -20.94
C ASP A 329 -26.77 4.61 -20.80
N ALA A 330 -26.88 5.36 -19.69
CA ALA A 330 -27.93 6.35 -19.50
C ALA A 330 -27.88 7.46 -20.56
N ALA A 331 -26.70 8.00 -20.84
CA ALA A 331 -26.50 9.07 -21.82
C ALA A 331 -26.80 8.60 -23.27
N LYS A 332 -26.42 7.36 -23.60
CA LYS A 332 -26.72 6.73 -24.90
C LYS A 332 -28.22 6.51 -25.08
N ARG A 333 -28.92 6.02 -24.06
CA ARG A 333 -30.39 5.86 -24.07
C ARG A 333 -31.12 7.20 -24.18
N ALA A 334 -30.55 8.27 -23.65
CA ALA A 334 -31.06 9.63 -23.79
C ALA A 334 -30.79 10.26 -25.18
N GLY A 335 -30.13 9.54 -26.10
CA GLY A 335 -29.86 10.02 -27.46
C GLY A 335 -28.77 11.10 -27.53
N GLN A 336 -27.90 11.21 -26.52
CA GLN A 336 -26.82 12.18 -26.53
C GLN A 336 -25.74 11.81 -27.56
N ASP A 337 -25.09 12.82 -28.12
CA ASP A 337 -23.97 12.61 -29.04
C ASP A 337 -22.71 12.12 -28.30
N ALA A 338 -21.75 11.59 -29.07
CA ALA A 338 -20.52 11.02 -28.52
C ALA A 338 -19.67 12.03 -27.72
N ALA A 339 -19.71 13.32 -28.08
CA ALA A 339 -18.94 14.35 -27.37
C ALA A 339 -19.56 14.65 -26.00
N ALA A 340 -20.88 14.76 -25.93
CA ALA A 340 -21.62 14.91 -24.69
C ALA A 340 -21.46 13.70 -23.77
N ILE A 341 -21.54 12.48 -24.31
CA ILE A 341 -21.35 11.25 -23.52
C ILE A 341 -19.94 11.22 -22.90
N LYS A 342 -18.88 11.47 -23.69
CA LYS A 342 -17.50 11.50 -23.18
C LYS A 342 -17.30 12.57 -22.11
N ARG A 343 -17.95 13.73 -22.22
CA ARG A 343 -17.91 14.78 -21.20
C ARG A 343 -18.54 14.30 -19.89
N LEU A 344 -19.73 13.71 -19.93
CA LEU A 344 -20.40 13.17 -18.75
C LEU A 344 -19.59 12.03 -18.09
N MET A 345 -19.01 11.15 -18.90
CA MET A 345 -18.09 10.12 -18.40
C MET A 345 -16.86 10.74 -17.72
N THR A 346 -16.31 11.81 -18.29
CA THR A 346 -15.17 12.53 -17.71
C THR A 346 -15.54 13.14 -16.34
N GLU A 347 -16.69 13.82 -16.27
CA GLU A 347 -17.23 14.37 -15.02
C GLU A 347 -17.41 13.28 -13.97
N LYS A 348 -17.99 12.13 -14.35
CA LYS A 348 -18.15 10.98 -13.45
C LYS A 348 -16.81 10.40 -12.98
N ILE A 349 -15.80 10.32 -13.85
CA ILE A 349 -14.45 9.88 -13.49
C ILE A 349 -13.81 10.82 -12.47
N ILE A 350 -13.97 12.14 -12.66
CA ILE A 350 -13.47 13.16 -11.72
C ILE A 350 -14.20 13.03 -10.37
N GLU A 351 -15.52 12.87 -10.39
CA GLU A 351 -16.36 12.71 -9.20
C GLU A 351 -15.97 11.48 -8.37
N ILE A 352 -15.78 10.33 -9.03
CA ILE A 352 -15.41 9.08 -8.35
C ILE A 352 -13.97 9.13 -7.83
N GLY A 353 -13.09 9.81 -8.57
CA GLY A 353 -11.65 9.80 -8.39
C GLY A 353 -10.98 9.02 -9.53
N PRO A 354 -10.16 9.67 -10.38
CA PRO A 354 -9.60 9.05 -11.57
C PRO A 354 -8.81 7.76 -11.30
N THR A 355 -8.02 7.74 -10.22
CA THR A 355 -7.20 6.59 -9.80
C THR A 355 -8.00 5.42 -9.25
N ARG A 356 -9.27 5.65 -8.87
CA ARG A 356 -10.22 4.60 -8.47
C ARG A 356 -10.89 3.94 -9.67
N VAL A 357 -11.04 4.67 -10.78
CA VAL A 357 -11.56 4.14 -12.04
C VAL A 357 -10.47 3.46 -12.86
N SER A 358 -9.26 4.01 -12.88
CA SER A 358 -8.15 3.48 -13.66
C SER A 358 -6.80 3.87 -13.07
N ARG A 359 -5.90 2.89 -12.95
CA ARG A 359 -4.54 3.13 -12.45
C ARG A 359 -3.69 3.92 -13.43
N HIS A 360 -4.04 3.96 -14.71
CA HIS A 360 -3.40 4.87 -15.68
C HIS A 360 -3.61 6.35 -15.34
N ALA A 361 -4.61 6.69 -14.52
CA ALA A 361 -4.80 8.06 -14.06
C ALA A 361 -3.99 8.43 -12.82
N SER A 362 -3.01 7.59 -12.44
CA SER A 362 -2.04 7.90 -11.39
C SER A 362 -1.07 8.98 -11.86
N ASP A 363 -0.54 9.77 -10.91
CA ASP A 363 0.58 10.67 -11.21
C ASP A 363 1.78 9.81 -11.62
N PRO A 364 2.28 9.93 -12.87
CA PRO A 364 3.37 9.10 -13.37
C PRO A 364 4.68 9.33 -12.62
N ARG A 365 4.80 10.39 -11.81
CA ARG A 365 5.94 10.66 -10.93
C ARG A 365 5.87 9.93 -9.59
N VAL A 366 4.73 9.32 -9.27
CA VAL A 366 4.50 8.55 -8.05
C VAL A 366 4.30 7.08 -8.39
N LEU A 367 3.44 6.81 -9.36
CA LEU A 367 3.16 5.48 -9.89
C LEU A 367 3.01 5.58 -11.41
N ASN A 368 4.03 5.14 -12.13
CA ASN A 368 4.00 5.14 -13.58
C ASN A 368 3.37 3.85 -14.08
N VAL A 369 2.28 3.98 -14.84
CA VAL A 369 1.47 2.86 -15.32
C VAL A 369 1.42 2.89 -16.84
N PHE A 370 1.77 1.77 -17.46
CA PHE A 370 1.78 1.61 -18.91
C PHE A 370 1.56 0.14 -19.28
N ASP A 371 1.08 -0.06 -20.51
CA ASP A 371 0.83 -1.39 -21.06
C ASP A 371 1.80 -1.68 -22.19
N VAL A 372 2.40 -2.87 -22.17
CA VAL A 372 3.13 -3.42 -23.32
C VAL A 372 2.18 -4.27 -24.16
N ALA A 373 2.18 -4.06 -25.46
CA ALA A 373 1.36 -4.81 -26.40
C ALA A 373 1.80 -6.29 -26.41
N PRO A 374 0.95 -7.26 -26.04
CA PRO A 374 1.34 -8.66 -26.02
C PRO A 374 1.82 -9.16 -27.38
N SER A 375 1.25 -8.65 -28.47
CA SER A 375 1.65 -8.96 -29.85
C SER A 375 3.07 -8.50 -30.20
N SER A 376 3.65 -7.56 -29.44
CA SER A 376 5.04 -7.11 -29.64
C SER A 376 6.07 -7.93 -28.86
N VAL A 377 5.63 -8.80 -27.95
CA VAL A 377 6.50 -9.58 -27.08
C VAL A 377 6.78 -10.94 -27.73
N ALA A 378 7.92 -11.06 -28.40
CA ALA A 378 8.31 -12.28 -29.13
C ALA A 378 8.51 -13.51 -28.22
N ARG A 379 8.81 -13.30 -26.93
CA ARG A 379 9.02 -14.37 -25.94
C ARG A 379 8.15 -14.15 -24.69
N PRO A 380 6.82 -14.36 -24.77
CA PRO A 380 5.87 -14.07 -23.69
C PRO A 380 6.27 -14.66 -22.33
N ALA A 381 6.58 -15.96 -22.29
CA ALA A 381 6.95 -16.63 -21.04
C ALA A 381 8.24 -16.07 -20.40
N ALA A 382 9.24 -15.72 -21.21
CA ALA A 382 10.49 -15.14 -20.72
C ALA A 382 10.27 -13.70 -20.22
N PHE A 383 9.45 -12.92 -20.93
CA PHE A 383 9.06 -11.58 -20.51
C PHE A 383 8.29 -11.60 -19.20
N GLU A 384 7.26 -12.45 -19.09
CA GLU A 384 6.46 -12.59 -17.87
C GLU A 384 7.31 -13.02 -16.67
N ALA A 385 8.24 -13.98 -16.87
CA ALA A 385 9.17 -14.39 -15.83
C ALA A 385 10.09 -13.23 -15.41
N ALA A 386 10.64 -12.49 -16.38
CA ALA A 386 11.48 -11.33 -16.12
C ALA A 386 10.73 -10.23 -15.37
N VAL A 387 9.49 -9.90 -15.76
CA VAL A 387 8.64 -8.93 -15.07
C VAL A 387 8.37 -9.36 -13.62
N ARG A 388 7.96 -10.62 -13.40
CA ARG A 388 7.67 -11.14 -12.04
C ARG A 388 8.90 -11.19 -11.15
N SER A 389 10.08 -11.41 -11.72
CA SER A 389 11.35 -11.38 -10.99
C SER A 389 11.85 -9.96 -10.70
N ASN A 390 11.34 -8.95 -11.43
CA ASN A 390 11.80 -7.57 -11.27
C ASN A 390 11.08 -6.88 -10.12
N GLN A 391 11.79 -6.72 -9.00
CA GLN A 391 11.18 -6.23 -7.77
C GLN A 391 10.67 -4.78 -7.87
N ARG A 392 11.16 -4.00 -8.84
CA ARG A 392 10.74 -2.61 -9.10
C ARG A 392 9.33 -2.53 -9.70
N VAL A 393 8.78 -3.64 -10.19
CA VAL A 393 7.40 -3.73 -10.67
C VAL A 393 6.50 -4.13 -9.50
N SER A 394 5.58 -3.24 -9.11
CA SER A 394 4.71 -3.47 -7.95
C SER A 394 3.49 -4.32 -8.28
N ARG A 395 2.96 -4.20 -9.50
CA ARG A 395 1.86 -5.01 -10.00
C ARG A 395 2.06 -5.29 -11.48
N PHE A 396 1.63 -6.49 -11.87
CA PHE A 396 1.67 -6.97 -13.22
C PHE A 396 0.39 -7.74 -13.51
N PHE A 397 -0.41 -7.25 -14.47
CA PHE A 397 -1.52 -8.00 -15.04
C PHE A 397 -1.17 -8.40 -16.48
N LYS A 398 -1.72 -9.52 -16.92
CA LYS A 398 -1.44 -10.11 -18.24
C LYS A 398 -2.74 -10.58 -18.87
N PRO A 399 -2.73 -10.96 -20.16
CA PRO A 399 -3.86 -11.66 -20.76
C PRO A 399 -4.13 -13.03 -20.10
N PRO A 400 -5.40 -13.46 -19.99
CA PRO A 400 -6.61 -12.76 -20.45
C PRO A 400 -7.19 -11.77 -19.42
N GLU A 401 -6.61 -11.67 -18.23
CA GLU A 401 -7.10 -10.81 -17.15
C GLU A 401 -7.06 -9.32 -17.52
N ASP A 402 -6.06 -8.92 -18.31
CA ASP A 402 -5.94 -7.60 -18.93
C ASP A 402 -5.65 -7.76 -20.44
N PRO A 403 -6.20 -6.90 -21.33
CA PRO A 403 -5.89 -6.95 -22.76
C PRO A 403 -4.42 -6.69 -23.10
N GLY A 404 -3.66 -6.04 -22.21
CA GLY A 404 -2.24 -5.77 -22.33
C GLY A 404 -1.39 -6.46 -21.27
N TYR A 405 -0.08 -6.33 -21.40
CA TYR A 405 0.81 -6.52 -20.26
C TYR A 405 0.86 -5.22 -19.46
N HIS A 406 0.03 -5.12 -18.43
CA HIS A 406 -0.11 -3.92 -17.59
C HIS A 406 0.95 -3.92 -16.49
N LEU A 407 1.78 -2.87 -16.44
CA LEU A 407 2.82 -2.71 -15.42
C LEU A 407 2.53 -1.48 -14.55
N GLU A 408 2.61 -1.66 -13.23
CA GLU A 408 2.61 -0.55 -12.26
C GLU A 408 4.00 -0.42 -11.63
N ILE A 409 4.72 0.65 -11.94
CA ILE A 409 6.07 0.90 -11.45
C ILE A 409 6.05 2.11 -10.49
N PRO A 410 6.20 1.89 -9.17
CA PRO A 410 6.36 2.98 -8.22
C PRO A 410 7.64 3.74 -8.55
N GLN A 411 7.56 5.06 -8.54
CA GLN A 411 8.70 5.89 -8.87
C GLN A 411 9.53 6.20 -7.62
N PRO A 412 10.86 6.30 -7.76
CA PRO A 412 11.69 6.80 -6.68
C PRO A 412 11.29 8.25 -6.34
N PRO A 413 11.47 8.70 -5.09
CA PRO A 413 11.23 10.09 -4.72
C PRO A 413 12.07 11.01 -5.62
N THR A 414 11.44 11.99 -6.26
CA THR A 414 12.16 13.10 -6.91
C THR A 414 12.90 13.89 -5.83
N VAL A 415 14.23 13.88 -5.91
CA VAL A 415 15.13 14.70 -5.07
C VAL A 415 14.99 16.17 -5.41
#